data_AF-A0A350X6R1-F1
#
_entry.id   AF-A0A350X6R1-F1
#
_cell.length_a   1.000
_cell.length_b   1.000
_cell.length_c   1.000
_cell.angle_alpha   90.00
_cell.angle_beta   90.00
_cell.angle_gamma   90.00
#
_symmetry.space_group_name_H-M   'P 1'
#
loop_
_entity.id
_entity.type
_entity.pdbx_description
1 polymer ?
#
loop_
_entity_poly.entity_id
_entity_poly.type
_entity_poly.pdbx_seq_one_letter_code
_entity_poly.pdbx_strand_id
1 'polypeptide(L)'
;NNISKPAPVGDAGKVPIRFYIITLAVALLILLPYAFKPSEFGPIISAAEAKTLPAFLPDGWSNFFHKNPIKFWFCGKRSGILPTEWCGLAFKYSFLLIPPQLWAALALPILLRNPNRFPLVKQMREIDILPQILIASVSWFLIAHALLFKLHLPNRYTEHSFRIVVAIAATITITSLLDTLLNYQLSIPNPKSKILNLKSKITLSFLIAFALFLYPPILKLQDYSFAADSYAVAEVPALHKFFLSQPKDITIASIAKEANNIPSFAYRSILVGGQGYALPYHKKYYAQIQQRTLDLISAQYSTDLKQVRRFIQSYGVDLWLLERAAFTLYYVENNNWMEEFQAKQPIVEKIKKGTIPTLSTLLDKCSVFDTETFAVLQASCILKQPN
;
A
#
# COMPACT_ATOMS: atom_id res chain seq x y z
N ASN A 1 -64.46 3.61 -0.91
CA ASN A 1 -64.00 2.27 -1.31
C ASN A 1 -63.43 2.31 -2.71
N ASN A 2 -62.10 2.42 -2.82
CA ASN A 2 -61.25 1.80 -3.84
C ASN A 2 -59.83 2.34 -3.68
N ILE A 3 -59.18 1.92 -2.59
CA ILE A 3 -57.73 2.01 -2.47
C ILE A 3 -57.21 0.81 -3.28
N SER A 4 -56.57 1.11 -4.40
CA SER A 4 -55.87 0.15 -5.24
C SER A 4 -54.94 -0.71 -4.37
N LYS A 5 -55.17 -2.03 -4.38
CA LYS A 5 -54.23 -3.01 -3.81
C LYS A 5 -52.83 -2.74 -4.39
N PRO A 6 -51.76 -2.74 -3.58
CA PRO A 6 -50.42 -2.74 -4.13
C PRO A 6 -50.26 -3.99 -5.01
N ALA A 7 -49.74 -3.79 -6.22
CA ALA A 7 -49.43 -4.88 -7.12
C ALA A 7 -48.58 -5.94 -6.40
N PRO A 8 -48.80 -7.24 -6.66
CA PRO A 8 -47.96 -8.29 -6.10
C PRO A 8 -46.50 -7.99 -6.47
N VAL A 9 -45.62 -8.09 -5.49
CA VAL A 9 -44.17 -8.00 -5.66
C VAL A 9 -43.79 -9.07 -6.68
N GLY A 10 -43.63 -8.67 -7.94
CA GLY A 10 -43.05 -9.53 -8.95
C GLY A 10 -41.69 -9.96 -8.46
N ASP A 11 -41.43 -11.27 -8.49
CA ASP A 11 -40.11 -11.86 -8.32
C ASP A 11 -39.09 -10.98 -9.05
N ALA A 12 -38.29 -10.23 -8.29
CA ALA A 12 -37.14 -9.54 -8.86
C ALA A 12 -36.30 -10.63 -9.52
N GLY A 13 -36.27 -10.61 -10.86
CA GLY A 13 -35.87 -11.73 -11.69
C GLY A 13 -34.54 -12.32 -11.25
N LYS A 14 -34.59 -13.48 -10.59
CA LYS A 14 -33.40 -14.25 -10.25
C LYS A 14 -32.67 -14.56 -11.55
N VAL A 15 -31.46 -14.04 -11.68
CA VAL A 15 -30.60 -14.32 -12.81
C VAL A 15 -30.45 -15.85 -12.92
N PRO A 16 -30.78 -16.47 -14.07
CA PRO A 16 -30.76 -17.93 -14.20
C PRO A 16 -29.36 -18.46 -13.90
N ILE A 17 -29.26 -19.61 -13.21
CA ILE A 17 -27.95 -20.23 -12.91
C ILE A 17 -27.08 -20.44 -14.16
N ARG A 18 -27.74 -20.66 -15.30
CA ARG A 18 -27.11 -20.75 -16.63
C ARG A 18 -26.29 -19.50 -16.96
N PHE A 19 -26.76 -18.31 -16.61
CA PHE A 19 -26.04 -17.06 -16.85
C PHE A 19 -24.72 -17.02 -16.08
N TYR A 20 -24.72 -17.42 -14.80
CA TYR A 20 -23.47 -17.50 -14.00
C TYR A 20 -22.50 -18.53 -14.57
N ILE A 21 -22.99 -19.71 -14.98
CA ILE A 21 -22.17 -20.76 -15.59
C ILE A 21 -21.54 -20.26 -16.89
N ILE A 22 -22.33 -19.64 -17.78
CA ILE A 22 -21.85 -19.09 -19.04
C ILE A 22 -20.80 -18.00 -18.77
N THR A 23 -21.07 -17.08 -17.83
CA THR A 23 -20.13 -16.01 -17.48
C THR A 23 -18.82 -16.56 -16.94
N LEU A 24 -18.87 -17.58 -16.07
CA LEU A 24 -17.69 -18.26 -15.56
C LEU A 24 -16.91 -18.98 -16.68
N ALA A 25 -17.62 -19.67 -17.58
CA ALA A 25 -17.00 -20.35 -18.72
C ALA A 25 -16.30 -19.36 -19.65
N VAL A 26 -16.94 -18.23 -19.96
CA VAL A 26 -16.35 -17.14 -20.76
C VAL A 26 -15.12 -16.57 -20.05
N ALA A 27 -15.21 -16.29 -18.75
CA ALA A 27 -14.06 -15.80 -17.98
C ALA A 27 -12.89 -16.79 -18.00
N LEU A 28 -13.15 -18.09 -17.83
CA LEU A 28 -12.13 -19.14 -17.90
C LEU A 28 -11.51 -19.21 -19.31
N LEU A 29 -12.31 -19.13 -20.37
CA LEU A 29 -11.83 -19.12 -21.76
C LEU A 29 -10.94 -17.91 -22.05
N ILE A 30 -11.30 -16.71 -21.54
CA ILE A 30 -10.48 -15.50 -21.69
C ILE A 30 -9.16 -15.61 -20.93
N LEU A 31 -9.17 -16.24 -19.74
CA LEU A 31 -7.98 -16.41 -18.91
C LEU A 31 -7.08 -17.57 -19.38
N LEU A 32 -7.60 -18.51 -20.16
CA LEU A 32 -6.89 -19.71 -20.59
C LEU A 32 -5.58 -19.43 -21.32
N PRO A 33 -5.49 -18.48 -22.29
CA PRO A 33 -4.22 -18.16 -22.94
C PRO A 33 -3.15 -17.67 -21.97
N TYR A 34 -3.55 -16.96 -20.91
CA TYR A 34 -2.62 -16.46 -19.88
C TYR A 34 -2.09 -17.59 -18.98
N ALA A 35 -2.83 -18.69 -18.83
CA ALA A 35 -2.34 -19.87 -18.11
C ALA A 35 -1.20 -20.58 -18.86
N PHE A 36 -1.14 -20.46 -20.19
CA PHE A 36 -0.13 -21.09 -21.03
C PHE A 36 0.98 -20.16 -21.50
N LYS A 37 0.86 -18.85 -21.31
CA LYS A 37 1.90 -17.88 -21.68
C LYS A 37 2.89 -17.71 -20.50
N PRO A 38 4.11 -18.27 -20.58
CA PRO A 38 5.10 -18.05 -19.53
C PRO A 38 5.47 -16.56 -19.48
N SER A 39 5.67 -16.04 -18.27
CA SER A 39 6.14 -14.67 -18.07
C SER A 39 7.57 -14.52 -18.60
N GLU A 40 7.84 -13.45 -19.35
CA GLU A 40 9.18 -13.08 -19.84
C GLU A 40 10.17 -12.83 -18.68
N PHE A 41 9.62 -12.52 -17.50
CA PHE A 41 10.34 -12.27 -16.24
C PHE A 41 10.58 -13.53 -15.40
N GLY A 42 10.34 -14.71 -15.99
CA GLY A 42 10.57 -16.00 -15.37
C GLY A 42 9.44 -16.41 -14.41
N PRO A 43 9.58 -17.59 -13.79
CA PRO A 43 8.56 -18.13 -12.91
C PRO A 43 8.39 -17.25 -11.66
N ILE A 44 7.19 -17.31 -11.09
CA ILE A 44 6.90 -16.71 -9.79
C ILE A 44 7.69 -17.47 -8.71
N ILE A 45 8.19 -16.76 -7.71
CA ILE A 45 8.93 -17.33 -6.58
C ILE A 45 8.08 -18.34 -5.79
N SER A 46 8.71 -19.41 -5.30
CA SER A 46 8.05 -20.38 -4.41
C SER A 46 8.01 -19.89 -2.96
N ALA A 47 7.07 -20.38 -2.16
CA ALA A 47 7.00 -20.03 -0.74
C ALA A 47 8.26 -20.47 0.06
N ALA A 48 8.87 -21.60 -0.31
CA ALA A 48 10.06 -22.12 0.36
C ALA A 48 11.27 -21.19 0.14
N GLU A 49 11.45 -20.73 -1.10
CA GLU A 49 12.52 -19.81 -1.50
C GLU A 49 12.26 -18.38 -1.01
N ALA A 50 11.01 -17.92 -1.03
CA ALA A 50 10.66 -16.62 -0.49
C ALA A 50 11.03 -16.50 1.01
N LYS A 51 10.91 -17.58 1.78
CA LYS A 51 11.33 -17.61 3.20
C LYS A 51 12.83 -17.44 3.40
N THR A 52 13.66 -17.67 2.40
CA THR A 52 15.12 -17.52 2.49
C THR A 52 15.61 -16.14 2.03
N LEU A 53 14.77 -15.35 1.37
CA LEU A 53 15.16 -14.04 0.84
C LEU A 53 14.95 -12.94 1.88
N PRO A 54 15.97 -12.09 2.15
CA PRO A 54 15.87 -10.96 3.08
C PRO A 54 14.68 -10.04 2.80
N ALA A 55 14.36 -9.81 1.52
CA ALA A 55 13.26 -8.95 1.10
C ALA A 55 11.87 -9.38 1.62
N PHE A 56 11.66 -10.66 1.97
CA PHE A 56 10.39 -11.20 2.49
C PHE A 56 10.37 -11.38 4.02
N LEU A 57 11.51 -11.21 4.68
CA LEU A 57 11.64 -11.25 6.14
C LEU A 57 11.05 -9.98 6.79
N PRO A 58 10.84 -9.93 8.12
CA PRO A 58 10.13 -8.83 8.79
C PRO A 58 10.62 -7.42 8.44
N ASP A 59 11.93 -7.24 8.29
CA ASP A 59 12.56 -5.94 8.00
C ASP A 59 12.72 -5.65 6.50
N GLY A 60 12.42 -6.63 5.64
CA GLY A 60 12.48 -6.48 4.20
C GLY A 60 11.35 -5.62 3.64
N TRP A 61 11.61 -4.89 2.55
CA TRP A 61 10.58 -4.07 1.90
C TRP A 61 9.33 -4.87 1.51
N SER A 62 9.54 -6.08 1.00
CA SER A 62 8.50 -7.01 0.57
C SER A 62 8.07 -7.97 1.68
N ASN A 63 8.22 -7.57 2.96
CA ASN A 63 7.86 -8.41 4.10
C ASN A 63 6.49 -9.10 3.92
N PHE A 64 6.50 -10.39 4.21
CA PHE A 64 5.33 -11.25 4.04
C PHE A 64 5.21 -12.25 5.18
N PHE A 65 6.32 -12.92 5.51
CA PHE A 65 6.36 -13.92 6.57
C PHE A 65 6.62 -13.26 7.92
N HIS A 66 5.86 -13.69 8.92
CA HIS A 66 6.02 -13.19 10.28
C HIS A 66 5.89 -14.34 11.27
N LYS A 67 6.74 -14.36 12.32
CA LYS A 67 6.75 -15.44 13.34
C LYS A 67 5.47 -15.44 14.18
N ASN A 68 4.96 -14.25 14.51
CA ASN A 68 3.68 -14.09 15.20
C ASN A 68 2.51 -14.40 14.25
N PRO A 69 1.67 -15.42 14.53
CA PRO A 69 0.58 -15.83 13.65
C PRO A 69 -0.56 -14.81 13.57
N ILE A 70 -0.81 -14.04 14.64
CA ILE A 70 -1.81 -12.96 14.63
C ILE A 70 -1.38 -11.88 13.64
N LYS A 71 -0.11 -11.47 13.70
CA LYS A 71 0.43 -10.52 12.73
C LYS A 71 0.39 -11.09 11.32
N PHE A 72 0.73 -12.36 11.11
CA PHE A 72 0.72 -12.96 9.77
C PHE A 72 -0.70 -13.02 9.16
N TRP A 73 -1.68 -13.52 9.89
CA TRP A 73 -3.04 -13.76 9.36
C TRP A 73 -3.95 -12.53 9.40
N PHE A 74 -3.81 -11.65 10.39
CA PHE A 74 -4.72 -10.53 10.56
C PHE A 74 -4.12 -9.20 10.10
N CYS A 75 -2.85 -8.92 10.41
CA CYS A 75 -2.29 -7.57 10.31
C CYS A 75 -1.04 -7.45 9.42
N GLY A 76 -0.74 -8.48 8.64
CA GLY A 76 0.40 -8.47 7.76
C GLY A 76 0.11 -7.55 6.58
N LYS A 77 1.03 -6.64 6.25
CA LYS A 77 0.88 -5.70 5.13
C LYS A 77 0.50 -6.37 3.80
N ARG A 78 0.90 -7.64 3.62
CA ARG A 78 0.68 -8.42 2.39
C ARG A 78 -0.03 -9.76 2.61
N SER A 79 -0.16 -10.18 3.86
CA SER A 79 -0.69 -11.49 4.26
C SER A 79 -1.93 -11.40 5.15
N GLY A 80 -2.19 -10.24 5.75
CA GLY A 80 -3.28 -10.02 6.68
C GLY A 80 -4.65 -9.89 6.03
N ILE A 81 -5.69 -10.33 6.74
CA ILE A 81 -7.08 -10.20 6.31
C ILE A 81 -7.63 -8.78 6.51
N LEU A 82 -7.18 -8.06 7.54
CA LEU A 82 -7.68 -6.74 7.87
C LEU A 82 -6.91 -5.66 7.11
N PRO A 83 -7.58 -4.56 6.70
CA PRO A 83 -6.92 -3.37 6.21
C PRO A 83 -5.79 -2.91 7.13
N THR A 84 -4.64 -2.59 6.53
CA THR A 84 -3.38 -2.31 7.25
C THR A 84 -3.55 -1.18 8.29
N GLU A 85 -4.27 -0.13 7.93
CA GLU A 85 -4.54 1.02 8.80
C GLU A 85 -5.49 0.67 9.96
N TRP A 86 -6.44 -0.26 9.78
CA TRP A 86 -7.31 -0.71 10.88
C TRP A 86 -6.49 -1.48 11.91
N CYS A 87 -5.61 -2.37 11.44
CA CYS A 87 -4.67 -3.08 12.30
C CYS A 87 -3.68 -2.14 12.99
N GLY A 88 -3.13 -1.16 12.27
CA GLY A 88 -2.26 -0.15 12.83
C GLY A 88 -2.92 0.58 13.99
N LEU A 89 -4.17 1.03 13.81
CA LEU A 89 -4.94 1.70 14.85
C LEU A 89 -5.24 0.78 16.05
N ALA A 90 -5.71 -0.44 15.77
CA ALA A 90 -6.10 -1.41 16.78
C ALA A 90 -4.94 -1.84 17.69
N PHE A 91 -3.78 -2.13 17.11
CA PHE A 91 -2.64 -2.69 17.85
C PHE A 91 -1.67 -1.63 18.38
N LYS A 92 -1.53 -0.47 17.72
CA LYS A 92 -0.62 0.60 18.16
C LYS A 92 -1.26 1.52 19.20
N TYR A 93 -2.57 1.74 19.11
CA TYR A 93 -3.25 2.72 19.95
C TYR A 93 -4.38 2.09 20.78
N SER A 94 -5.47 1.70 20.13
CA SER A 94 -6.60 1.05 20.79
C SER A 94 -7.56 0.46 19.76
N PHE A 95 -8.16 -0.68 20.09
CA PHE A 95 -9.22 -1.28 19.29
C PHE A 95 -10.44 -0.36 19.13
N LEU A 96 -10.67 0.58 20.06
CA LEU A 96 -11.77 1.54 19.96
C LEU A 96 -11.55 2.63 18.90
N LEU A 97 -10.30 2.80 18.43
CA LEU A 97 -9.92 3.84 17.48
C LEU A 97 -9.89 3.37 16.03
N ILE A 98 -10.23 2.10 15.78
CA ILE A 98 -10.57 1.65 14.43
C ILE A 98 -11.72 2.50 13.86
N PRO A 99 -11.84 2.62 12.53
CA PRO A 99 -12.80 3.55 11.94
C PRO A 99 -14.22 3.34 12.49
N PRO A 100 -14.91 4.39 12.97
CA PRO A 100 -16.23 4.27 13.61
C PRO A 100 -17.29 3.67 12.68
N GLN A 101 -17.08 3.79 11.37
CA GLN A 101 -17.88 3.14 10.33
C GLN A 101 -17.92 1.62 10.50
N LEU A 102 -16.84 0.99 10.98
CA LEU A 102 -16.84 -0.45 11.23
C LEU A 102 -17.87 -0.83 12.29
N TRP A 103 -17.96 -0.06 13.38
CA TRP A 103 -18.94 -0.30 14.44
C TRP A 103 -20.38 -0.10 13.95
N ALA A 104 -20.61 0.94 13.13
CA ALA A 104 -21.90 1.15 12.48
C ALA A 104 -22.24 0.00 11.51
N ALA A 105 -21.28 -0.48 10.73
CA ALA A 105 -21.47 -1.62 9.83
C ALA A 105 -21.82 -2.91 10.60
N LEU A 106 -21.13 -3.18 11.71
CA LEU A 106 -21.39 -4.34 12.57
C LEU A 106 -22.76 -4.28 13.25
N ALA A 107 -23.34 -3.09 13.44
CA ALA A 107 -24.69 -2.93 13.97
C ALA A 107 -25.79 -3.23 12.95
N LEU A 108 -25.48 -3.29 11.64
CA LEU A 108 -26.48 -3.48 10.58
C LEU A 108 -27.37 -4.74 10.78
N PRO A 109 -26.83 -5.93 11.12
CA PRO A 109 -27.67 -7.12 11.34
C PRO A 109 -28.69 -6.94 12.47
N ILE A 110 -28.37 -6.13 13.49
CA ILE A 110 -29.28 -5.82 14.60
C ILE A 110 -30.46 -4.99 14.09
N LEU A 111 -30.20 -4.00 13.22
CA LEU A 111 -31.24 -3.18 12.60
C LEU A 111 -32.14 -4.01 11.69
N LEU A 112 -31.54 -4.86 10.83
CA LEU A 112 -32.27 -5.74 9.92
C LEU A 112 -33.18 -6.73 10.67
N ARG A 113 -32.76 -7.20 11.85
CA ARG A 113 -33.59 -8.07 12.73
C ARG A 113 -34.73 -7.34 13.44
N ASN A 114 -34.72 -6.00 13.46
CA ASN A 114 -35.69 -5.18 14.19
C ASN A 114 -36.41 -4.17 13.27
N PRO A 115 -37.05 -4.61 12.16
CA PRO A 115 -37.58 -3.71 11.14
C PRO A 115 -38.74 -2.83 11.65
N ASN A 116 -39.41 -3.22 12.73
CA ASN A 116 -40.46 -2.39 13.35
C ASN A 116 -39.91 -1.16 14.07
N ARG A 117 -38.66 -1.23 14.59
CA ARG A 117 -37.98 -0.08 15.21
C ARG A 117 -37.22 0.77 14.20
N PHE A 118 -36.84 0.17 13.07
CA PHE A 118 -36.09 0.81 12.00
C PHE A 118 -36.85 0.68 10.67
N PRO A 119 -37.93 1.46 10.43
CA PRO A 119 -38.79 1.26 9.28
C PRO A 119 -38.08 1.38 7.93
N LEU A 120 -37.06 2.22 7.82
CA LEU A 120 -36.28 2.39 6.59
C LEU A 120 -35.66 1.08 6.08
N VAL A 121 -35.32 0.15 6.98
CA VAL A 121 -34.75 -1.15 6.56
C VAL A 121 -35.73 -2.02 5.76
N LYS A 122 -37.05 -1.77 5.89
CA LYS A 122 -38.08 -2.45 5.09
C LYS A 122 -38.04 -2.06 3.61
N GLN A 123 -37.41 -0.94 3.27
CA GLN A 123 -37.32 -0.45 1.89
C GLN A 123 -36.10 -1.00 1.15
N MET A 124 -35.20 -1.68 1.87
CA MET A 124 -33.95 -2.20 1.31
C MET A 124 -34.23 -3.39 0.40
N ARG A 125 -33.53 -3.41 -0.74
CA ARG A 125 -33.54 -4.50 -1.70
C ARG A 125 -32.09 -4.93 -1.94
N GLU A 126 -31.88 -6.20 -2.31
CA GLU A 126 -30.56 -6.72 -2.72
C GLU A 126 -29.47 -6.61 -1.63
N ILE A 127 -29.84 -6.58 -0.34
CA ILE A 127 -28.87 -6.43 0.77
C ILE A 127 -27.90 -7.62 0.88
N ASP A 128 -28.30 -8.78 0.33
CA ASP A 128 -27.52 -10.01 0.30
C ASP A 128 -26.20 -9.87 -0.47
N ILE A 129 -26.03 -8.83 -1.30
CA ILE A 129 -24.77 -8.56 -1.98
C ILE A 129 -23.62 -8.30 -1.00
N LEU A 130 -23.89 -7.72 0.17
CA LEU A 130 -22.85 -7.42 1.17
C LEU A 130 -22.21 -8.70 1.74
N PRO A 131 -22.97 -9.67 2.29
CA PRO A 131 -22.39 -10.93 2.72
C PRO A 131 -21.82 -11.75 1.56
N GLN A 132 -22.38 -11.67 0.34
CA GLN A 132 -21.80 -12.33 -0.84
C GLN A 132 -20.39 -11.82 -1.16
N ILE A 133 -20.17 -10.51 -1.15
CA ILE A 133 -18.85 -9.90 -1.32
C ILE A 133 -17.90 -10.38 -0.23
N LEU A 134 -18.33 -10.36 1.04
CA LEU A 134 -17.49 -10.82 2.15
C LEU A 134 -17.09 -12.28 2.01
N ILE A 135 -18.03 -13.17 1.68
CA ILE A 135 -17.76 -14.59 1.48
C ILE A 135 -16.76 -14.76 0.33
N ALA A 136 -17.00 -14.13 -0.82
CA ALA A 136 -16.09 -14.21 -1.96
C ALA A 136 -14.67 -13.71 -1.60
N SER A 137 -14.57 -12.56 -0.93
CA SER A 137 -13.29 -11.98 -0.49
C SER A 137 -12.53 -12.90 0.47
N VAL A 138 -13.21 -13.46 1.47
CA VAL A 138 -12.59 -14.36 2.45
C VAL A 138 -12.20 -15.69 1.79
N SER A 139 -13.04 -16.24 0.91
CA SER A 139 -12.69 -17.45 0.15
C SER A 139 -11.43 -17.23 -0.68
N TRP A 140 -11.35 -16.14 -1.45
CA TRP A 140 -10.17 -15.85 -2.24
C TRP A 140 -8.93 -15.54 -1.39
N PHE A 141 -9.08 -14.89 -0.24
CA PHE A 141 -8.01 -14.71 0.73
C PHE A 141 -7.42 -16.05 1.20
N LEU A 142 -8.27 -17.01 1.56
CA LEU A 142 -7.83 -18.35 1.99
C LEU A 142 -7.16 -19.12 0.84
N ILE A 143 -7.74 -19.07 -0.37
CA ILE A 143 -7.15 -19.71 -1.55
C ILE A 143 -5.79 -19.08 -1.90
N ALA A 144 -5.67 -17.75 -1.79
CA ALA A 144 -4.40 -17.06 -2.02
C ALA A 144 -3.33 -17.44 -1.00
N HIS A 145 -3.70 -17.68 0.26
CA HIS A 145 -2.80 -18.26 1.26
C HIS A 145 -2.40 -19.70 0.95
N ALA A 146 -3.31 -20.50 0.38
CA ALA A 146 -2.98 -21.86 -0.03
C ALA A 146 -2.04 -21.90 -1.26
N LEU A 147 -2.19 -20.95 -2.19
CA LEU A 147 -1.48 -20.91 -3.48
C LEU A 147 -0.34 -19.89 -3.55
N LEU A 148 0.07 -19.30 -2.41
CA LEU A 148 1.03 -18.20 -2.24
C LEU A 148 1.74 -17.70 -3.51
N PHE A 149 1.56 -16.42 -3.80
CA PHE A 149 2.12 -15.68 -4.93
C PHE A 149 1.57 -16.04 -6.31
N LYS A 150 1.00 -17.24 -6.52
CA LYS A 150 0.31 -17.58 -7.79
C LYS A 150 -0.98 -16.77 -7.99
N LEU A 151 -1.72 -16.55 -6.91
CA LEU A 151 -2.87 -15.64 -6.86
C LEU A 151 -2.50 -14.28 -6.29
N HIS A 152 -1.25 -13.86 -6.47
CA HIS A 152 -0.70 -12.65 -5.87
C HIS A 152 -0.81 -12.66 -4.33
N LEU A 153 -1.02 -11.50 -3.70
CA LEU A 153 -0.98 -11.33 -2.24
C LEU A 153 -2.36 -11.54 -1.61
N PRO A 154 -2.49 -12.33 -0.53
CA PRO A 154 -3.79 -12.59 0.12
C PRO A 154 -4.54 -11.33 0.55
N ASN A 155 -3.84 -10.33 1.13
CA ASN A 155 -4.49 -9.10 1.62
C ASN A 155 -5.29 -8.37 0.53
N ARG A 156 -4.85 -8.45 -0.74
CA ARG A 156 -5.50 -7.76 -1.86
C ARG A 156 -6.98 -8.13 -2.01
N TYR A 157 -7.38 -9.35 -1.64
CA TYR A 157 -8.76 -9.82 -1.80
C TYR A 157 -9.73 -9.25 -0.77
N THR A 158 -9.24 -8.87 0.41
CA THR A 158 -10.07 -8.39 1.53
C THR A 158 -9.86 -6.91 1.81
N GLU A 159 -8.66 -6.37 1.56
CA GLU A 159 -8.27 -5.01 1.90
C GLU A 159 -9.22 -3.96 1.33
N HIS A 160 -9.52 -3.99 0.03
CA HIS A 160 -10.45 -3.03 -0.58
C HIS A 160 -11.92 -3.42 -0.36
N SER A 161 -12.24 -4.70 -0.51
CA SER A 161 -13.60 -5.22 -0.40
C SER A 161 -14.21 -4.95 0.97
N PHE A 162 -13.44 -5.11 2.05
CA PHE A 162 -13.89 -4.81 3.41
C PHE A 162 -14.18 -3.32 3.58
N ARG A 163 -13.35 -2.42 3.02
CA ARG A 163 -13.62 -0.98 3.08
C ARG A 163 -14.91 -0.62 2.37
N ILE A 164 -15.17 -1.22 1.20
CA ILE A 164 -16.41 -1.00 0.45
C ILE A 164 -17.62 -1.50 1.24
N VAL A 165 -17.59 -2.75 1.71
CA VAL A 165 -18.70 -3.34 2.47
C VAL A 165 -18.96 -2.56 3.76
N VAL A 166 -17.92 -2.20 4.49
CA VAL A 166 -18.04 -1.41 5.72
C VAL A 166 -18.60 -0.03 5.44
N ALA A 167 -18.14 0.66 4.39
CA ALA A 167 -18.68 1.97 4.03
C ALA A 167 -20.18 1.89 3.73
N ILE A 168 -20.60 0.95 2.87
CA ILE A 168 -22.01 0.78 2.49
C ILE A 168 -22.85 0.38 3.71
N ALA A 169 -22.43 -0.63 4.46
CA ALA A 169 -23.16 -1.10 5.64
C ALA A 169 -23.26 -0.03 6.72
N ALA A 170 -22.19 0.73 6.95
CA ALA A 170 -22.19 1.85 7.89
C ALA A 170 -23.17 2.95 7.47
N THR A 171 -23.15 3.33 6.19
CA THR A 171 -24.10 4.32 5.65
C THR A 171 -25.53 3.86 5.85
N ILE A 172 -25.83 2.60 5.51
CA ILE A 172 -27.16 2.02 5.72
C ILE A 172 -27.58 2.10 7.18
N THR A 173 -26.70 1.71 8.11
CA THR A 173 -26.97 1.80 9.54
C THR A 173 -27.21 3.24 9.98
N ILE A 174 -26.30 4.15 9.66
CA ILE A 174 -26.36 5.55 10.10
C ILE A 174 -27.63 6.21 9.56
N THR A 175 -27.95 6.05 8.27
CA THR A 175 -29.16 6.62 7.67
C THR A 175 -30.42 6.03 8.29
N SER A 176 -30.44 4.73 8.59
CA SER A 176 -31.58 4.10 9.27
C SER A 176 -31.76 4.61 10.71
N LEU A 177 -30.66 4.83 11.43
CA LEU A 177 -30.69 5.43 12.77
C LEU A 177 -31.19 6.88 12.70
N LEU A 178 -30.74 7.67 11.72
CA LEU A 178 -31.18 9.04 11.50
C LEU A 178 -32.66 9.10 11.10
N ASP A 179 -33.14 8.20 10.24
CA ASP A 179 -34.55 8.10 9.88
C ASP A 179 -35.41 7.80 11.11
N THR A 180 -35.03 6.81 11.92
CA THR A 180 -35.71 6.56 13.19
C THR A 180 -35.65 7.79 14.11
N LEU A 181 -34.55 8.53 14.15
CA LEU A 181 -34.50 9.75 14.97
C LEU A 181 -35.45 10.85 14.51
N LEU A 182 -35.52 11.09 13.20
CA LEU A 182 -36.30 12.18 12.63
C LEU A 182 -37.79 11.81 12.57
N ASN A 183 -38.10 10.61 12.10
CA ASN A 183 -39.44 10.20 11.69
C ASN A 183 -40.14 9.28 12.71
N TYR A 184 -39.44 8.72 13.70
CA TYR A 184 -40.08 7.88 14.70
C TYR A 184 -40.87 8.74 15.70
N GLN A 185 -42.16 8.90 15.42
CA GLN A 185 -43.16 9.28 16.39
C GLN A 185 -43.35 8.08 17.32
N LEU A 186 -42.71 8.11 18.50
CA LEU A 186 -43.12 7.25 19.61
C LEU A 186 -44.60 7.54 19.87
N SER A 187 -45.47 6.69 19.34
CA SER A 187 -46.92 6.70 19.58
C SER A 187 -47.21 6.28 21.01
N ILE A 188 -46.76 7.09 21.97
CA ILE A 188 -47.05 6.93 23.39
C ILE A 188 -47.78 8.21 23.81
N PRO A 189 -49.08 8.16 24.13
CA PRO A 189 -49.90 9.33 24.46
C PRO A 189 -49.64 9.84 25.89
N ASN A 190 -48.37 9.89 26.32
CA ASN A 190 -48.00 10.27 27.68
C ASN A 190 -46.99 11.44 27.66
N PRO A 191 -47.24 12.58 28.34
CA PRO A 191 -46.35 13.74 28.34
C PRO A 191 -44.92 13.43 28.83
N LYS A 192 -44.74 12.44 29.72
CA LYS A 192 -43.41 11.95 30.15
C LYS A 192 -42.62 11.31 28.99
N SER A 193 -43.31 10.71 28.01
CA SER A 193 -42.69 10.07 26.85
C SER A 193 -42.18 11.09 25.82
N LYS A 194 -42.81 12.28 25.71
CA LYS A 194 -42.31 13.37 24.84
C LYS A 194 -40.94 13.88 25.30
N ILE A 195 -40.75 14.07 26.60
CA ILE A 195 -39.46 14.51 27.17
C ILE A 195 -38.40 13.41 27.01
N LEU A 196 -38.77 12.15 27.24
CA LEU A 196 -37.85 11.01 27.05
C LEU A 196 -37.43 10.86 25.57
N ASN A 197 -38.35 11.10 24.63
CA ASN A 197 -38.10 11.09 23.18
C ASN A 197 -37.19 12.25 22.74
N LEU A 198 -37.37 13.44 23.30
CA LEU A 198 -36.50 14.58 23.00
C LEU A 198 -35.07 14.34 23.53
N LYS A 199 -34.95 13.79 24.74
CA LYS A 199 -33.64 13.42 25.31
C LYS A 199 -32.93 12.34 24.49
N SER A 200 -33.63 11.27 24.09
CA SER A 200 -33.01 10.22 23.26
C SER A 200 -32.58 10.74 21.88
N LYS A 201 -33.36 11.64 21.27
CA LYS A 201 -32.99 12.29 20.00
C LYS A 201 -31.75 13.17 20.12
N ILE A 202 -31.68 13.97 21.18
CA ILE A 202 -30.51 14.83 21.47
C ILE A 202 -29.28 13.95 21.76
N THR A 203 -29.40 12.92 22.60
CA THR A 203 -28.28 12.04 22.95
C THR A 203 -27.73 11.31 21.73
N LEU A 204 -28.58 10.74 20.88
CA LEU A 204 -28.10 10.00 19.70
C LEU A 204 -27.55 10.94 18.62
N SER A 205 -28.15 12.11 18.42
CA SER A 205 -27.60 13.14 17.51
C SER A 205 -26.24 13.63 18.00
N PHE A 206 -26.12 13.87 19.32
CA PHE A 206 -24.86 14.23 19.95
C PHE A 206 -23.83 13.10 19.80
N LEU A 207 -24.19 11.83 20.01
CA LEU A 207 -23.27 10.71 19.81
C LEU A 207 -22.77 10.59 18.37
N ILE A 208 -23.65 10.77 17.37
CA ILE A 208 -23.27 10.75 15.96
C ILE A 208 -22.34 11.93 15.64
N ALA A 209 -22.71 13.15 16.05
CA ALA A 209 -21.88 14.33 15.86
C ALA A 209 -20.52 14.21 16.58
N PHE A 210 -20.54 13.75 17.84
CA PHE A 210 -19.35 13.49 18.65
C PHE A 210 -18.43 12.48 17.94
N ALA A 211 -18.98 11.38 17.44
CA ALA A 211 -18.20 10.38 16.70
C ALA A 211 -17.62 10.92 15.38
N LEU A 212 -18.34 11.78 14.65
CA LEU A 212 -17.85 12.34 13.38
C LEU A 212 -16.83 13.47 13.56
N PHE A 213 -17.06 14.37 14.52
CA PHE A 213 -16.26 15.59 14.68
C PHE A 213 -15.05 15.41 15.62
N LEU A 214 -15.11 14.51 16.61
CA LEU A 214 -13.98 14.29 17.52
C LEU A 214 -13.04 13.18 17.09
N TYR A 215 -13.45 12.31 16.17
CA TYR A 215 -12.58 11.24 15.69
C TYR A 215 -11.30 11.78 15.03
N PRO A 216 -11.33 12.76 14.10
CA PRO A 216 -10.09 13.32 13.52
C PRO A 216 -9.17 14.00 14.57
N PRO A 217 -9.67 14.88 15.47
CA PRO A 217 -8.85 15.45 16.54
C PRO A 217 -8.24 14.41 17.49
N ILE A 218 -9.00 13.37 17.87
CA ILE A 218 -8.49 12.30 18.76
C ILE A 218 -7.33 11.55 18.11
N LEU A 219 -7.43 11.24 16.82
CA LEU A 219 -6.33 10.62 16.08
C LEU A 219 -5.11 11.53 16.00
N LYS A 220 -5.32 12.83 15.76
CA LYS A 220 -4.23 13.82 15.73
C LYS A 220 -3.51 13.95 17.08
N LEU A 221 -4.24 13.85 18.21
CA LEU A 221 -3.65 13.82 19.56
C LEU A 221 -2.77 12.58 19.81
N GLN A 222 -2.86 11.55 18.98
CA GLN A 222 -2.06 10.34 19.07
C GLN A 222 -0.98 10.25 17.98
N ASP A 223 -0.62 11.40 17.39
CA ASP A 223 0.35 11.50 16.29
C ASP A 223 -0.02 10.62 15.09
N TYR A 224 -1.32 10.41 14.86
CA TYR A 224 -1.83 9.74 13.66
C TYR A 224 -2.34 10.78 12.67
N SER A 225 -1.81 10.76 11.43
CA SER A 225 -2.28 11.63 10.37
C SER A 225 -3.67 11.19 9.90
N PHE A 226 -4.68 11.99 10.23
CA PHE A 226 -6.03 11.79 9.68
C PHE A 226 -6.06 12.26 8.22
N ALA A 227 -6.71 11.47 7.35
CA ALA A 227 -6.46 11.47 5.91
C ALA A 227 -4.99 11.16 5.60
N ALA A 228 -4.51 9.99 6.06
CA ALA A 228 -3.17 9.47 5.78
C ALA A 228 -2.92 9.26 4.27
N ASP A 229 -2.84 10.36 3.54
CA ASP A 229 -2.54 10.39 2.13
C ASP A 229 -1.04 10.15 1.99
N SER A 230 -0.68 8.95 1.53
CA SER A 230 0.72 8.56 1.38
C SER A 230 1.38 9.25 0.18
N TYR A 231 0.99 10.50 -0.12
CA TYR A 231 1.56 11.30 -1.20
C TYR A 231 2.99 11.70 -0.82
N ALA A 232 3.92 11.41 -1.74
CA ALA A 232 5.27 11.91 -1.63
C ALA A 232 5.32 13.36 -2.14
N VAL A 233 6.01 14.21 -1.41
CA VAL A 233 6.46 15.52 -1.89
C VAL A 233 7.94 15.41 -2.20
N ALA A 234 8.39 16.03 -3.28
CA ALA A 234 9.81 16.12 -3.63
C ALA A 234 10.59 16.77 -2.49
N GLU A 235 11.58 16.06 -1.94
CA GLU A 235 12.39 16.56 -0.82
C GLU A 235 13.22 17.77 -1.25
N VAL A 236 13.77 17.71 -2.46
CA VAL A 236 14.54 18.80 -3.07
C VAL A 236 13.95 19.13 -4.45
N PRO A 237 12.96 20.05 -4.54
CA PRO A 237 12.33 20.40 -5.82
C PRO A 237 13.32 20.88 -6.90
N ALA A 238 14.42 21.51 -6.49
CA ALA A 238 15.49 21.94 -7.39
C ALA A 238 16.17 20.76 -8.10
N LEU A 239 16.33 19.62 -7.43
CA LEU A 239 16.93 18.41 -7.99
C LEU A 239 16.05 17.85 -9.13
N HIS A 240 14.74 17.77 -8.91
CA HIS A 240 13.80 17.28 -9.93
C HIS A 240 13.70 18.25 -11.11
N LYS A 241 13.72 19.57 -10.87
CA LYS A 241 13.80 20.57 -11.95
C LYS A 241 15.08 20.43 -12.77
N PHE A 242 16.21 20.15 -12.11
CA PHE A 242 17.47 19.87 -12.78
C PHE A 242 17.37 18.61 -13.66
N PHE A 243 16.84 17.50 -13.14
CA PHE A 243 16.67 16.29 -13.96
C PHE A 243 15.66 16.47 -15.10
N LEU A 244 14.60 17.26 -14.87
CA LEU A 244 13.59 17.57 -15.88
C LEU A 244 14.18 18.36 -17.07
N SER A 245 15.26 19.13 -16.87
CA SER A 245 15.94 19.86 -17.95
C SER A 245 16.95 19.03 -18.74
N GLN A 246 17.31 17.83 -18.28
CA GLN A 246 18.27 16.94 -18.97
C GLN A 246 17.64 16.23 -20.18
N PRO A 247 18.40 15.60 -21.10
CA PRO A 247 17.82 14.79 -22.17
C PRO A 247 16.95 13.63 -21.64
N LYS A 248 15.95 13.19 -22.41
CA LYS A 248 14.97 12.16 -21.96
C LYS A 248 15.55 10.74 -21.93
N ASP A 249 16.58 10.51 -22.73
CA ASP A 249 17.23 9.22 -22.95
C ASP A 249 18.35 8.91 -21.96
N ILE A 250 18.59 9.80 -20.99
CA ILE A 250 19.62 9.57 -19.96
C ILE A 250 19.23 8.47 -18.98
N THR A 251 20.24 7.82 -18.41
CA THR A 251 20.12 6.92 -17.27
C THR A 251 20.82 7.47 -16.04
N ILE A 252 20.07 7.56 -14.93
CA ILE A 252 20.57 8.05 -13.65
C ILE A 252 20.87 6.87 -12.72
N ALA A 253 22.09 6.79 -12.20
CA ALA A 253 22.49 5.81 -11.19
C ALA A 253 22.44 6.42 -9.78
N SER A 254 21.83 5.71 -8.82
CA SER A 254 21.80 6.14 -7.42
C SER A 254 21.32 5.02 -6.49
N ILE A 255 21.81 5.05 -5.25
CA ILE A 255 21.26 4.29 -4.12
C ILE A 255 20.49 5.17 -3.13
N ALA A 256 20.34 6.47 -3.44
CA ALA A 256 19.59 7.40 -2.61
C ALA A 256 18.10 7.09 -2.68
N LYS A 257 17.39 7.27 -1.57
CA LYS A 257 15.94 7.03 -1.53
C LYS A 257 15.19 7.93 -2.54
N GLU A 258 15.66 9.16 -2.72
CA GLU A 258 15.06 10.14 -3.62
C GLU A 258 15.10 9.71 -5.09
N ALA A 259 15.99 8.79 -5.47
CA ALA A 259 16.05 8.26 -6.82
C ALA A 259 14.74 7.58 -7.26
N ASN A 260 14.02 6.95 -6.33
CA ASN A 260 12.73 6.30 -6.60
C ASN A 260 11.66 7.28 -7.13
N ASN A 261 11.80 8.57 -6.82
CA ASN A 261 10.85 9.62 -7.18
C ASN A 261 11.15 10.26 -8.54
N ILE A 262 12.37 10.06 -9.07
CA ILE A 262 12.83 10.68 -10.33
C ILE A 262 11.92 10.31 -11.52
N PRO A 263 11.50 9.04 -11.73
CA PRO A 263 10.63 8.71 -12.86
C PRO A 263 9.30 9.46 -12.81
N SER A 264 8.73 9.68 -11.62
CA SER A 264 7.45 10.35 -11.43
C SER A 264 7.54 11.88 -11.52
N PHE A 265 8.60 12.48 -10.95
CA PHE A 265 8.71 13.94 -10.87
C PHE A 265 9.52 14.57 -11.99
N ALA A 266 10.48 13.86 -12.56
CA ALA A 266 11.37 14.37 -13.60
C ALA A 266 11.23 13.64 -14.94
N TYR A 267 10.49 12.53 -15.01
CA TYR A 267 10.34 11.70 -16.22
C TYR A 267 11.69 11.28 -16.80
N ARG A 268 12.62 10.85 -15.95
CA ARG A 268 13.93 10.32 -16.35
C ARG A 268 14.12 8.90 -15.84
N SER A 269 14.87 8.12 -16.62
CA SER A 269 15.15 6.73 -16.30
C SER A 269 16.16 6.63 -15.17
N ILE A 270 15.93 5.69 -14.26
CA ILE A 270 16.89 5.29 -13.23
C ILE A 270 17.40 3.89 -13.55
N LEU A 271 18.67 3.62 -13.26
CA LEU A 271 19.27 2.30 -13.49
C LEU A 271 18.60 1.22 -12.63
N VAL A 272 18.41 1.55 -11.36
CA VAL A 272 17.72 0.76 -10.35
C VAL A 272 16.93 1.69 -9.43
N GLY A 273 15.76 1.21 -9.01
CA GLY A 273 15.04 1.73 -7.86
C GLY A 273 14.94 0.63 -6.81
N GLY A 274 14.68 1.01 -5.58
CA GLY A 274 14.66 0.04 -4.47
C GLY A 274 13.25 -0.19 -4.01
N GLN A 275 12.90 0.34 -2.84
CA GLN A 275 11.56 0.20 -2.29
C GLN A 275 10.50 0.64 -3.31
N GLY A 276 9.73 -0.32 -3.82
CA GLY A 276 8.69 -0.12 -4.83
C GLY A 276 9.05 -0.67 -6.21
N TYR A 277 10.34 -0.74 -6.56
CA TYR A 277 10.84 -1.25 -7.84
C TYR A 277 11.43 -2.65 -7.71
N ALA A 278 12.24 -2.92 -6.67
CA ALA A 278 12.89 -4.22 -6.45
C ALA A 278 11.91 -5.27 -5.87
N LEU A 279 10.90 -5.66 -6.65
CA LEU A 279 9.87 -6.63 -6.23
C LEU A 279 10.34 -8.08 -6.47
N PRO A 280 10.53 -8.91 -5.41
CA PRO A 280 11.13 -10.24 -5.50
C PRO A 280 10.18 -11.37 -5.94
N TYR A 281 9.08 -11.04 -6.63
CA TYR A 281 8.08 -12.05 -7.03
C TYR A 281 8.44 -12.78 -8.32
N HIS A 282 9.09 -12.10 -9.26
CA HIS A 282 9.53 -12.67 -10.53
C HIS A 282 11.05 -12.83 -10.53
N LYS A 283 11.50 -14.08 -10.62
CA LYS A 283 12.92 -14.41 -10.36
C LYS A 283 13.89 -13.74 -11.32
N LYS A 284 13.60 -13.76 -12.63
CA LYS A 284 14.52 -13.21 -13.64
C LYS A 284 14.59 -11.69 -13.54
N TYR A 285 13.45 -11.04 -13.31
CA TYR A 285 13.41 -9.60 -13.06
C TYR A 285 14.21 -9.22 -11.81
N TYR A 286 13.93 -9.89 -10.69
CA TYR A 286 14.58 -9.59 -9.42
C TYR A 286 16.08 -9.84 -9.47
N ALA A 287 16.54 -10.91 -10.13
CA ALA A 287 17.96 -11.18 -10.32
C ALA A 287 18.67 -10.05 -11.10
N GLN A 288 18.03 -9.50 -12.13
CA GLN A 288 18.59 -8.36 -12.88
C GLN A 288 18.70 -7.10 -12.01
N ILE A 289 17.66 -6.79 -11.23
CA ILE A 289 17.69 -5.64 -10.31
C ILE A 289 18.73 -5.84 -9.23
N GLN A 290 18.80 -7.04 -8.64
CA GLN A 290 19.79 -7.38 -7.62
C GLN A 290 21.23 -7.22 -8.15
N GLN A 291 21.54 -7.77 -9.32
CA GLN A 291 22.87 -7.65 -9.91
C GLN A 291 23.26 -6.19 -10.15
N ARG A 292 22.36 -5.41 -10.77
CA ARG A 292 22.60 -3.99 -11.04
C ARG A 292 22.82 -3.19 -9.76
N THR A 293 22.05 -3.47 -8.71
CA THR A 293 22.19 -2.80 -7.41
C THR A 293 23.51 -3.16 -6.74
N LEU A 294 23.92 -4.44 -6.76
CA LEU A 294 25.21 -4.85 -6.20
C LEU A 294 26.39 -4.24 -6.96
N ASP A 295 26.32 -4.20 -8.29
CA ASP A 295 27.35 -3.55 -9.11
C ASP A 295 27.43 -2.05 -8.84
N LEU A 296 26.27 -1.40 -8.68
CA LEU A 296 26.18 0.02 -8.34
C LEU A 296 26.81 0.31 -6.97
N ILE A 297 26.48 -0.48 -5.95
CA ILE A 297 27.07 -0.36 -4.61
C ILE A 297 28.58 -0.59 -4.68
N SER A 298 29.01 -1.65 -5.37
CA SER A 298 30.43 -1.99 -5.51
C SER A 298 31.21 -0.86 -6.18
N ALA A 299 30.67 -0.29 -7.26
CA ALA A 299 31.27 0.84 -7.96
C ALA A 299 31.25 2.12 -7.11
N GLN A 300 30.16 2.42 -6.40
CA GLN A 300 30.06 3.62 -5.58
C GLN A 300 31.13 3.69 -4.48
N TYR A 301 31.43 2.56 -3.85
CA TYR A 301 32.40 2.45 -2.76
C TYR A 301 33.75 1.85 -3.21
N SER A 302 34.04 1.89 -4.51
CA SER A 302 35.33 1.46 -5.04
C SER A 302 36.40 2.53 -4.84
N THR A 303 37.63 2.09 -4.59
CA THR A 303 38.85 2.91 -4.66
C THR A 303 39.51 2.89 -6.04
N ASP A 304 39.01 2.05 -6.95
CA ASP A 304 39.53 1.90 -8.30
C ASP A 304 38.64 2.65 -9.29
N LEU A 305 39.15 3.76 -9.83
CA LEU A 305 38.48 4.53 -10.87
C LEU A 305 38.12 3.68 -12.09
N LYS A 306 38.93 2.67 -12.43
CA LYS A 306 38.63 1.76 -13.56
C LYS A 306 37.39 0.93 -13.30
N GLN A 307 37.10 0.58 -12.05
CA GLN A 307 35.84 -0.10 -11.71
C GLN A 307 34.63 0.81 -11.92
N VAL A 308 34.71 2.07 -11.48
CA VAL A 308 33.67 3.07 -11.68
C VAL A 308 33.40 3.31 -13.18
N ARG A 309 34.47 3.42 -13.98
CA ARG A 309 34.36 3.61 -15.44
C ARG A 309 33.71 2.43 -16.14
N ARG A 310 34.14 1.21 -15.80
CA ARG A 310 33.54 -0.02 -16.35
C ARG A 310 32.05 -0.08 -16.04
N PHE A 311 31.67 0.24 -14.80
CA PHE A 311 30.26 0.33 -14.41
C PHE A 311 29.47 1.34 -15.27
N ILE A 312 29.98 2.57 -15.39
CA ILE A 312 29.35 3.63 -16.22
C ILE A 312 29.14 3.14 -17.65
N GLN A 313 30.16 2.54 -18.26
CA GLN A 313 30.12 2.06 -19.64
C GLN A 313 29.18 0.86 -19.81
N SER A 314 29.17 -0.06 -18.84
CA SER A 314 28.38 -1.30 -18.92
C SER A 314 26.88 -1.04 -18.82
N TYR A 315 26.51 -0.02 -18.05
CA TYR A 315 25.11 0.32 -17.78
C TYR A 315 24.62 1.59 -18.49
N GLY A 316 25.48 2.26 -19.26
CA GLY A 316 25.13 3.49 -19.98
C GLY A 316 24.69 4.60 -19.02
N VAL A 317 25.40 4.78 -17.91
CA VAL A 317 25.06 5.80 -16.91
C VAL A 317 25.51 7.16 -17.39
N ASP A 318 24.62 8.14 -17.40
CA ASP A 318 24.90 9.53 -17.80
C ASP A 318 25.13 10.44 -16.60
N LEU A 319 24.35 10.21 -15.54
CA LEU A 319 24.38 10.99 -14.31
C LEU A 319 24.39 10.05 -13.09
N TRP A 320 25.13 10.46 -12.06
CA TRP A 320 25.20 9.73 -10.80
C TRP A 320 24.74 10.62 -9.66
N LEU A 321 23.61 10.29 -9.04
CA LEU A 321 23.08 11.01 -7.89
C LEU A 321 23.62 10.41 -6.60
N LEU A 322 24.23 11.25 -5.77
CA LEU A 322 24.78 10.92 -4.46
C LEU A 322 24.15 11.82 -3.40
N GLU A 323 23.87 11.25 -2.23
CA GLU A 323 23.68 12.04 -1.02
C GLU A 323 25.05 12.54 -0.52
N ARG A 324 25.13 13.76 0.00
CA ARG A 324 26.38 14.30 0.58
C ARG A 324 26.92 13.41 1.70
N ALA A 325 26.02 12.78 2.45
CA ALA A 325 26.36 11.84 3.50
C ALA A 325 26.76 10.43 2.99
N ALA A 326 26.72 10.14 1.68
CA ALA A 326 26.82 8.79 1.13
C ALA A 326 28.07 8.01 1.56
N PHE A 327 29.16 8.70 1.89
CA PHE A 327 30.44 8.09 2.29
C PHE A 327 30.68 8.09 3.81
N THR A 328 29.68 8.46 4.60
CA THR A 328 29.75 8.44 6.06
C THR A 328 29.36 7.07 6.62
N LEU A 329 29.89 6.73 7.80
CA LEU A 329 29.52 5.51 8.50
C LEU A 329 28.01 5.48 8.81
N TYR A 330 27.47 6.61 9.31
CA TYR A 330 26.06 6.76 9.64
C TYR A 330 25.16 6.45 8.44
N TYR A 331 25.47 6.97 7.26
CA TYR A 331 24.68 6.72 6.05
C TYR A 331 24.63 5.24 5.71
N VAL A 332 25.78 4.57 5.66
CA VAL A 332 25.84 3.14 5.29
C VAL A 332 25.12 2.28 6.31
N GLU A 333 25.25 2.58 7.59
CA GLU A 333 24.58 1.83 8.67
C GLU A 333 23.05 2.00 8.65
N ASN A 334 22.55 3.14 8.18
CA ASN A 334 21.11 3.46 8.15
C ASN A 334 20.47 3.33 6.76
N ASN A 335 21.23 2.95 5.73
CA ASN A 335 20.67 2.75 4.39
C ASN A 335 20.00 1.37 4.27
N ASN A 336 18.68 1.37 4.07
CA ASN A 336 17.87 0.15 3.98
C ASN A 336 18.20 -0.73 2.76
N TRP A 337 18.69 -0.17 1.64
CA TRP A 337 19.09 -1.00 0.49
C TRP A 337 20.35 -1.80 0.79
N MET A 338 21.31 -1.19 1.50
CA MET A 338 22.54 -1.87 1.90
C MET A 338 22.24 -3.09 2.77
N GLU A 339 21.21 -2.98 3.61
CA GLU A 339 20.71 -4.07 4.43
C GLU A 339 20.03 -5.14 3.56
N GLU A 340 19.05 -4.76 2.73
CA GLU A 340 18.24 -5.69 1.93
C GLU A 340 19.09 -6.53 0.97
N PHE A 341 20.14 -5.93 0.36
CA PHE A 341 21.06 -6.62 -0.54
C PHE A 341 22.31 -7.18 0.17
N GLN A 342 22.35 -7.16 1.50
CA GLN A 342 23.46 -7.70 2.32
C GLN A 342 24.83 -7.11 1.97
N ALA A 343 24.86 -5.88 1.46
CA ALA A 343 26.08 -5.19 1.04
C ALA A 343 26.66 -4.29 2.13
N LYS A 344 25.97 -4.12 3.27
CA LYS A 344 26.36 -3.19 4.34
C LYS A 344 27.73 -3.49 4.96
N GLN A 345 27.94 -4.72 5.46
CA GLN A 345 29.10 -5.06 6.29
C GLN A 345 30.46 -4.83 5.59
N PRO A 346 30.67 -5.29 4.34
CA PRO A 346 31.93 -5.05 3.64
C PRO A 346 32.25 -3.57 3.45
N ILE A 347 31.23 -2.72 3.29
CA ILE A 347 31.41 -1.27 3.11
C ILE A 347 31.69 -0.58 4.45
N VAL A 348 30.99 -0.96 5.51
CA VAL A 348 31.26 -0.47 6.88
C VAL A 348 32.72 -0.72 7.28
N GLU A 349 33.24 -1.92 7.01
CA GLU A 349 34.64 -2.24 7.30
C GLU A 349 35.63 -1.36 6.51
N LYS A 350 35.36 -1.10 5.23
CA LYS A 350 36.19 -0.22 4.41
C LYS A 350 36.21 1.21 4.96
N ILE A 351 35.04 1.76 5.31
CA ILE A 351 34.93 3.12 5.87
C ILE A 351 35.65 3.20 7.22
N LYS A 352 35.48 2.22 8.11
CA LYS A 352 36.18 2.19 9.42
C LYS A 352 37.71 2.11 9.27
N LYS A 353 38.21 1.49 8.20
CA LYS A 353 39.64 1.45 7.86
C LYS A 353 40.16 2.75 7.23
N GLY A 354 39.33 3.78 7.08
CA GLY A 354 39.70 5.06 6.45
C GLY A 354 39.84 4.98 4.93
N THR A 355 39.22 3.97 4.30
CA THR A 355 39.24 3.82 2.83
C THR A 355 38.44 4.95 2.19
N ILE A 356 39.04 5.70 1.26
CA ILE A 356 38.39 6.82 0.56
C ILE A 356 37.94 6.36 -0.82
N PRO A 357 36.63 6.24 -1.10
CA PRO A 357 36.14 5.88 -2.42
C PRO A 357 36.49 6.91 -3.49
N THR A 358 36.76 6.49 -4.72
CA THR A 358 37.14 7.41 -5.80
C THR A 358 36.03 8.42 -6.10
N LEU A 359 34.75 8.02 -6.04
CA LEU A 359 33.65 8.95 -6.32
C LEU A 359 33.60 10.12 -5.33
N SER A 360 34.04 9.95 -4.07
CA SER A 360 34.02 11.04 -3.10
C SER A 360 35.04 12.13 -3.45
N THR A 361 36.17 11.77 -4.08
CA THR A 361 37.20 12.73 -4.51
C THR A 361 36.83 13.46 -5.80
N LEU A 362 35.78 13.02 -6.50
CA LEU A 362 35.30 13.61 -7.74
C LEU A 362 34.12 14.57 -7.56
N LEU A 363 33.60 14.70 -6.33
CA LEU A 363 32.51 15.63 -6.01
C LEU A 363 32.81 17.06 -6.47
N ASP A 364 34.00 17.58 -6.16
CA ASP A 364 34.34 18.97 -6.48
C ASP A 364 34.68 19.18 -7.97
N LYS A 365 34.96 18.11 -8.72
CA LYS A 365 35.43 18.19 -10.12
C LYS A 365 34.37 17.86 -11.15
N CYS A 366 33.49 16.91 -10.84
CA CYS A 366 32.53 16.35 -11.77
C CYS A 366 31.07 16.62 -11.39
N SER A 367 30.81 17.37 -10.33
CA SER A 367 29.46 17.78 -9.97
C SER A 367 28.91 18.80 -10.97
N VAL A 368 27.69 18.54 -11.44
CA VAL A 368 26.91 19.42 -12.33
C VAL A 368 25.63 19.93 -11.67
N PHE A 369 25.32 19.43 -10.49
CA PHE A 369 24.25 19.93 -9.62
C PHE A 369 24.65 19.65 -8.18
N ASP A 370 24.47 20.64 -7.32
CA ASP A 370 24.97 20.58 -5.96
C ASP A 370 24.07 21.32 -4.97
N THR A 371 23.75 20.66 -3.86
CA THR A 371 23.03 21.20 -2.71
C THR A 371 23.64 20.68 -1.41
N GLU A 372 23.11 21.13 -0.27
CA GLU A 372 23.50 20.64 1.05
C GLU A 372 23.24 19.12 1.22
N THR A 373 22.25 18.58 0.51
CA THR A 373 21.82 17.18 0.66
C THR A 373 22.31 16.29 -0.47
N PHE A 374 22.33 16.78 -1.72
CA PHE A 374 22.61 15.97 -2.90
C PHE A 374 23.68 16.59 -3.80
N ALA A 375 24.45 15.72 -4.44
CA ALA A 375 25.32 16.08 -5.54
C ALA A 375 25.04 15.15 -6.74
N VAL A 376 25.03 15.70 -7.95
CA VAL A 376 24.92 14.93 -9.18
C VAL A 376 26.21 15.03 -9.96
N LEU A 377 26.86 13.89 -10.18
CA LEU A 377 28.06 13.81 -10.99
C LEU A 377 27.72 13.51 -12.45
N GLN A 378 28.43 14.15 -13.37
CA GLN A 378 28.35 13.83 -14.79
C GLN A 378 29.29 12.69 -15.14
N ALA A 379 28.75 11.60 -15.71
CA ALA A 379 29.51 10.41 -16.03
C ALA A 379 30.63 10.68 -17.06
N SER A 380 30.36 11.53 -18.05
CA SER A 380 31.36 11.93 -19.06
C SER A 380 32.58 12.64 -18.45
N CYS A 381 32.42 13.36 -17.34
CA CYS A 381 33.52 13.95 -16.59
C CYS A 381 34.36 12.87 -15.88
N ILE A 382 33.70 11.91 -15.21
CA ILE A 382 34.36 10.79 -14.50
C ILE A 382 35.21 9.96 -15.48
N LEU A 383 34.66 9.69 -16.67
CA LEU A 383 35.37 8.95 -17.73
C LEU A 383 36.66 9.63 -18.18
N LYS A 384 36.78 10.96 -18.09
CA LYS A 384 37.94 11.74 -18.55
C LYS A 384 39.01 12.00 -17.49
N GLN A 385 38.78 11.66 -16.22
CA GLN A 385 39.76 11.92 -15.16
C GLN A 385 41.08 11.13 -15.37
N PRO A 386 42.22 11.58 -14.85
CA PRO A 386 43.39 10.72 -14.76
C PRO A 386 43.15 9.57 -13.76
N ASN A 387 43.88 8.46 -13.89
CA ASN A 387 43.86 7.36 -12.92
C ASN A 387 44.56 7.73 -11.62
#